data_AF-A0A838REQ6-F1
#
_entry.id   AF-A0A838REQ6-F1
#
_cell.length_a   1.000
_cell.length_b   1.000
_cell.length_c   1.000
_cell.angle_alpha   90.00
_cell.angle_beta   90.00
_cell.angle_gamma   90.00
#
_symmetry.space_group_name_H-M   'P 1'
#
loop_
_entity.id
_entity.type
_entity.pdbx_description
1 polymer ?
#
loop_
_entity_poly.entity_id
_entity_poly.type
_entity_poly.pdbx_seq_one_letter_code
_entity_poly.pdbx_strand_id
1 'polypeptide(L)'
;MIPGPIEFEPDVLDAMAIKTESHVDPAFIARFGDCLRAMRELFQAPEGQPFVIAGSGTLAMEIATANLVEPGDGVLLVNSGYFSDRFATLLTRYGATVEQVRAPIGHAPAADEVAAALDQGSFKALVATHVDTSTGVRVDVEPLARLARERGVLSIFDGVCATGGERFEQSRWEADLYLTASQKAIGVPPGLA
;
A
#
# COMPACT_ATOMS: atom_id res chain seq x y z
N MET A 1 17.00 0.32 -17.28
CA MET A 1 15.87 -0.15 -16.44
C MET A 1 16.08 0.32 -15.01
N ILE A 2 15.12 1.03 -14.45
CA ILE A 2 15.11 1.49 -13.04
C ILE A 2 13.83 1.00 -12.35
N PRO A 3 13.76 0.93 -11.02
CA PRO A 3 12.55 0.48 -10.31
C PRO A 3 11.33 1.41 -10.43
N GLY A 4 11.47 2.63 -10.97
CA GLY A 4 10.37 3.57 -11.16
C GLY A 4 10.85 5.04 -11.21
N PRO A 5 10.17 5.93 -11.95
CA PRO A 5 9.07 5.65 -12.88
C PRO A 5 9.53 4.76 -14.05
N ILE A 6 8.66 3.86 -14.51
CA ILE A 6 8.93 2.97 -15.65
C ILE A 6 8.52 3.63 -16.98
N GLU A 7 8.83 2.95 -18.09
CA GLU A 7 8.29 3.32 -19.41
C GLU A 7 6.78 3.05 -19.47
N PHE A 8 6.07 3.83 -20.28
CA PHE A 8 4.61 3.79 -20.39
C PHE A 8 4.19 3.33 -21.78
N GLU A 9 3.08 2.61 -21.86
CA GLU A 9 2.49 2.22 -23.14
C GLU A 9 2.07 3.46 -23.94
N PRO A 10 2.22 3.46 -25.28
CA PRO A 10 1.81 4.58 -26.14
C PRO A 10 0.37 5.03 -25.89
N ASP A 11 -0.57 4.09 -25.73
CA ASP A 11 -1.98 4.38 -25.47
C ASP A 11 -2.19 5.15 -24.15
N VAL A 12 -1.36 4.91 -23.13
CA VAL A 12 -1.40 5.65 -21.85
C VAL A 12 -0.90 7.09 -22.05
N LEU A 13 0.16 7.26 -22.84
CA LEU A 13 0.68 8.59 -23.18
C LEU A 13 -0.31 9.40 -24.02
N ASP A 14 -0.94 8.77 -25.00
CA ASP A 14 -1.95 9.40 -25.84
C ASP A 14 -3.17 9.84 -25.00
N ALA A 15 -3.56 9.06 -23.99
CA ALA A 15 -4.61 9.44 -23.06
C ALA A 15 -4.30 10.72 -22.27
N MET A 16 -3.02 11.02 -21.99
CA MET A 16 -2.62 12.27 -21.33
C MET A 16 -2.82 13.51 -22.22
N ALA A 17 -2.90 13.35 -23.54
CA ALA A 17 -3.09 14.45 -24.48
C ALA A 17 -4.57 14.88 -24.61
N ILE A 18 -5.49 14.14 -23.99
CA ILE A 18 -6.91 14.46 -23.98
C ILE A 18 -7.14 15.75 -23.20
N LYS A 19 -8.01 16.62 -23.72
CA LYS A 19 -8.37 17.88 -23.04
C LYS A 19 -8.99 17.58 -21.68
N THR A 20 -8.56 18.31 -20.66
CA THR A 20 -9.11 18.21 -19.32
C THR A 20 -10.60 18.51 -19.32
N GLU A 21 -11.37 17.61 -18.75
CA GLU A 21 -12.81 17.78 -18.54
C GLU A 21 -13.11 18.41 -17.17
N SER A 22 -14.32 18.93 -17.02
CA SER A 22 -14.82 19.35 -15.71
C SER A 22 -15.03 18.13 -14.81
N HIS A 23 -14.71 18.26 -13.52
CA HIS A 23 -14.92 17.20 -12.52
C HIS A 23 -16.41 16.85 -12.28
N VAL A 24 -17.33 17.68 -12.78
CA VAL A 24 -18.78 17.43 -12.76
C VAL A 24 -19.34 17.07 -14.14
N ASP A 25 -18.50 16.90 -15.15
CA ASP A 25 -18.92 16.46 -16.49
C ASP A 25 -19.45 15.01 -16.41
N PRO A 26 -20.64 14.70 -16.95
CA PRO A 26 -21.14 13.33 -17.01
C PRO A 26 -20.16 12.33 -17.63
N ALA A 27 -19.38 12.75 -18.64
CA ALA A 27 -18.38 11.91 -19.28
C ALA A 27 -17.21 11.60 -18.33
N PHE A 28 -16.74 12.60 -17.58
CA PHE A 28 -15.70 12.41 -16.56
C PHE A 28 -16.19 11.47 -15.45
N ILE A 29 -17.41 11.70 -14.94
CA ILE A 29 -18.01 10.88 -13.87
C ILE A 29 -18.10 9.41 -14.31
N ALA A 30 -18.54 9.15 -15.54
CA ALA A 30 -18.63 7.80 -16.08
C ALA A 30 -17.25 7.13 -16.15
N ARG A 31 -16.25 7.80 -16.74
CA ARG A 31 -14.89 7.25 -16.89
C ARG A 31 -14.17 7.07 -15.56
N PHE A 32 -14.31 8.02 -14.63
CA PHE A 32 -13.77 7.84 -13.28
C PHE A 32 -14.43 6.66 -12.57
N GLY A 33 -15.74 6.46 -12.77
CA GLY A 33 -16.45 5.26 -12.32
C GLY A 33 -15.91 3.95 -12.91
N ASP A 34 -15.51 3.94 -14.19
CA ASP A 34 -14.80 2.81 -14.81
C ASP A 34 -13.45 2.57 -14.15
N CYS A 35 -12.66 3.63 -13.89
CA CYS A 35 -11.39 3.51 -13.16
C CYS A 35 -11.58 2.86 -11.79
N LEU A 36 -12.59 3.28 -11.02
CA LEU A 36 -12.87 2.68 -9.70
C LEU A 36 -13.28 1.20 -9.81
N ARG A 37 -14.02 0.81 -10.85
CA ARG A 37 -14.33 -0.62 -11.09
C ARG A 37 -13.08 -1.42 -11.42
N ALA A 38 -12.24 -0.92 -12.33
CA ALA A 38 -10.99 -1.56 -12.70
C ALA A 38 -10.03 -1.70 -11.50
N MET A 39 -10.00 -0.72 -10.60
CA MET A 39 -9.21 -0.80 -9.36
C MET A 39 -9.70 -1.92 -8.43
N ARG A 40 -11.02 -2.14 -8.32
CA ARG A 40 -11.56 -3.29 -7.55
C ARG A 40 -11.12 -4.62 -8.16
N GLU A 41 -11.12 -4.74 -9.48
CA GLU A 41 -10.65 -5.93 -10.17
C GLU A 41 -9.15 -6.16 -9.96
N LEU A 42 -8.33 -5.11 -10.13
CA LEU A 42 -6.88 -5.17 -9.93
C LEU A 42 -6.49 -5.62 -8.52
N PHE A 43 -7.23 -5.16 -7.50
CA PHE A 43 -6.99 -5.49 -6.09
C PHE A 43 -7.68 -6.78 -5.65
N GLN A 44 -8.44 -7.44 -6.54
CA GLN A 44 -9.29 -8.59 -6.22
C GLN A 44 -10.23 -8.30 -5.04
N ALA A 45 -10.88 -7.13 -5.09
CA ALA A 45 -11.65 -6.53 -4.02
C ALA A 45 -13.03 -6.02 -4.51
N PRO A 46 -13.98 -6.91 -4.89
CA PRO A 46 -15.24 -6.52 -5.52
C PRO A 46 -16.10 -5.59 -4.64
N GLU A 47 -16.08 -5.78 -3.32
CA GLU A 47 -16.78 -4.95 -2.35
C GLU A 47 -15.90 -3.83 -1.76
N GLY A 48 -14.65 -3.73 -2.21
CA GLY A 48 -13.71 -2.71 -1.75
C GLY A 48 -14.10 -1.32 -2.21
N GLN A 49 -13.58 -0.30 -1.51
CA GLN A 49 -13.73 1.10 -1.91
C GLN A 49 -12.37 1.66 -2.31
N PRO A 50 -12.06 1.73 -3.63
CA PRO A 50 -10.85 2.40 -4.08
C PRO A 50 -10.95 3.91 -3.83
N PHE A 51 -9.82 4.49 -3.48
CA PHE A 51 -9.60 5.94 -3.48
C PHE A 51 -8.48 6.21 -4.46
N VAL A 52 -8.69 7.15 -5.39
CA VAL A 52 -7.67 7.58 -6.34
C VAL A 52 -7.38 9.04 -6.04
N ILE A 53 -6.17 9.31 -5.56
CA ILE A 53 -5.79 10.61 -5.01
C ILE A 53 -4.63 11.19 -5.81
N ALA A 54 -4.68 12.49 -6.09
CA ALA A 54 -3.58 13.20 -6.71
C ALA A 54 -2.40 13.31 -5.73
N GLY A 55 -1.35 12.51 -5.96
CA GLY A 55 -0.16 12.48 -5.13
C GLY A 55 0.79 11.33 -5.46
N SER A 56 1.89 11.25 -4.72
CA SER A 56 2.85 10.15 -4.83
C SER A 56 2.45 8.96 -3.93
N GLY A 57 3.06 7.79 -4.12
CA GLY A 57 2.86 6.66 -3.21
C GLY A 57 3.18 6.95 -1.73
N THR A 58 4.06 7.93 -1.43
CA THR A 58 4.28 8.37 -0.04
C THR A 58 3.06 9.09 0.54
N LEU A 59 2.25 9.77 -0.30
CA LEU A 59 0.97 10.32 0.15
C LEU A 59 0.00 9.22 0.57
N ALA A 60 0.01 8.05 -0.09
CA ALA A 60 -0.81 6.91 0.32
C ALA A 60 -0.47 6.45 1.75
N MET A 61 0.84 6.36 2.08
CA MET A 61 1.31 6.04 3.43
C MET A 61 0.86 7.08 4.46
N GLU A 62 0.92 8.35 4.09
CA GLU A 62 0.50 9.45 4.94
C GLU A 62 -1.02 9.46 5.17
N ILE A 63 -1.83 9.23 4.13
CA ILE A 63 -3.29 9.10 4.25
C ILE A 63 -3.66 7.94 5.18
N ALA A 64 -3.01 6.78 5.02
CA ALA A 64 -3.21 5.63 5.89
C ALA A 64 -2.91 5.96 7.36
N THR A 65 -1.76 6.59 7.59
CA THR A 65 -1.32 7.02 8.93
C THR A 65 -2.29 8.01 9.53
N ALA A 66 -2.59 9.10 8.83
CA ALA A 66 -3.38 10.22 9.33
C ALA A 66 -4.83 9.86 9.66
N ASN A 67 -5.38 8.82 9.02
CA ASN A 67 -6.79 8.44 9.19
C ASN A 67 -7.00 7.21 10.07
N LEU A 68 -6.00 6.33 10.19
CA LEU A 68 -6.15 5.06 10.92
C LEU A 68 -5.38 5.01 12.24
N VAL A 69 -4.44 5.93 12.46
CA VAL A 69 -3.55 5.92 13.62
C VAL A 69 -3.65 7.24 14.37
N GLU A 70 -3.87 7.17 15.68
CA GLU A 70 -3.93 8.30 16.60
C GLU A 70 -2.63 8.41 17.41
N PRO A 71 -2.29 9.59 17.96
CA PRO A 71 -1.16 9.74 18.86
C PRO A 71 -1.24 8.78 20.06
N GLY A 72 -0.17 8.02 20.27
CA GLY A 72 -0.07 7.01 21.32
C GLY A 72 -0.42 5.58 20.88
N ASP A 73 -1.07 5.40 19.73
CA ASP A 73 -1.40 4.07 19.22
C ASP A 73 -0.13 3.25 18.94
N GLY A 74 -0.14 1.99 19.38
CA GLY A 74 0.90 1.02 19.05
C GLY A 74 0.78 0.55 17.61
N VAL A 75 1.88 0.54 16.86
CA VAL A 75 1.92 -0.01 15.50
C VAL A 75 3.10 -0.97 15.37
N LEU A 76 2.81 -2.22 14.98
CA LEU A 76 3.85 -3.18 14.65
C LEU A 76 4.17 -3.08 13.15
N LEU A 77 5.43 -2.85 12.81
CA LEU A 77 5.88 -2.69 11.45
C LEU A 77 6.88 -3.78 11.06
N VAL A 78 6.55 -4.54 10.01
CA VAL A 78 7.44 -5.53 9.40
C VAL A 78 8.42 -4.78 8.50
N ASN A 79 9.70 -4.80 8.87
CA ASN A 79 10.71 -4.02 8.17
C ASN A 79 11.56 -4.87 7.23
N SER A 80 11.51 -4.51 5.94
CA SER A 80 12.25 -5.16 4.86
C SER A 80 13.20 -4.21 4.10
N GLY A 81 13.33 -2.94 4.53
CA GLY A 81 14.20 -1.97 3.88
C GLY A 81 13.83 -0.50 4.08
N TYR A 82 14.29 0.35 3.15
CA TYR A 82 14.16 1.80 3.21
C TYR A 82 12.71 2.29 3.27
N PHE A 83 11.78 1.65 2.55
CA PHE A 83 10.39 2.10 2.53
C PHE A 83 9.67 1.73 3.84
N SER A 84 10.08 0.64 4.48
CA SER A 84 9.68 0.32 5.84
C SER A 84 10.16 1.38 6.85
N ASP A 85 11.44 1.79 6.78
CA ASP A 85 11.97 2.86 7.64
C ASP A 85 11.28 4.21 7.40
N ARG A 86 10.95 4.51 6.14
CA ARG A 86 10.16 5.70 5.77
C ARG A 86 8.77 5.65 6.39
N PHE A 87 8.07 4.53 6.28
CA PHE A 87 6.72 4.39 6.84
C PHE A 87 6.75 4.48 8.37
N ALA A 88 7.72 3.85 9.02
CA ALA A 88 7.94 4.01 10.47
C ALA A 88 8.16 5.48 10.86
N THR A 89 8.96 6.22 10.08
CA THR A 89 9.19 7.65 10.32
C THR A 89 7.90 8.47 10.21
N LEU A 90 7.04 8.16 9.24
CA LEU A 90 5.74 8.83 9.07
C LEU A 90 4.81 8.52 10.26
N LEU A 91 4.65 7.25 10.62
CA LEU A 91 3.84 6.82 11.76
C LEU A 91 4.26 7.53 13.06
N THR A 92 5.56 7.55 13.35
CA THR A 92 6.11 8.25 14.53
C THR A 92 5.85 9.76 14.48
N ARG A 93 5.91 10.40 13.30
CA ARG A 93 5.60 11.83 13.16
C ARG A 93 4.15 12.17 13.48
N TYR A 94 3.23 11.24 13.24
CA TYR A 94 1.83 11.36 13.62
C TYR A 94 1.57 10.93 15.09
N GLY A 95 2.62 10.59 15.84
CA GLY A 95 2.55 10.31 17.27
C GLY A 95 2.36 8.83 17.62
N ALA A 96 2.43 7.91 16.67
CA ALA A 96 2.34 6.48 16.94
C ALA A 96 3.58 5.97 17.69
N THR A 97 3.39 4.94 18.53
CA THR A 97 4.48 4.16 19.11
C THR A 97 4.79 2.99 18.18
N VAL A 98 5.85 3.13 17.37
CA VAL A 98 6.18 2.13 16.34
C VAL A 98 7.19 1.11 16.86
N GLU A 99 6.78 -0.15 16.91
CA GLU A 99 7.66 -1.30 17.09
C GLU A 99 8.00 -1.91 15.73
N GLN A 100 9.26 -2.31 15.52
CA GLN A 100 9.70 -2.85 14.24
C GLN A 100 10.29 -4.24 14.38
N VAL A 101 9.73 -5.20 13.64
CA VAL A 101 10.33 -6.52 13.45
C VAL A 101 11.26 -6.43 12.26
N ARG A 102 12.56 -6.63 12.47
CA ARG A 102 13.61 -6.43 11.46
C ARG A 102 14.30 -7.75 11.14
N ALA A 103 14.51 -7.98 9.85
CA ALA A 103 15.41 -9.02 9.36
C ALA A 103 16.73 -8.40 8.83
N PRO A 104 17.79 -9.19 8.62
CA PRO A 104 18.98 -8.74 7.92
C PRO A 104 18.63 -8.19 6.52
N ILE A 105 19.40 -7.21 6.04
CA ILE A 105 19.22 -6.65 4.69
C ILE A 105 19.17 -7.77 3.64
N GLY A 106 18.21 -7.70 2.73
CA GLY A 106 17.96 -8.73 1.73
C GLY A 106 17.03 -9.86 2.19
N HIS A 107 16.50 -9.79 3.42
CA HIS A 107 15.54 -10.75 3.97
C HIS A 107 14.30 -10.05 4.52
N ALA A 108 13.23 -10.81 4.71
CA ALA A 108 12.01 -10.39 5.42
C ALA A 108 11.89 -11.15 6.75
N PRO A 109 11.30 -10.55 7.79
CA PRO A 109 10.95 -11.27 9.01
C PRO A 109 10.05 -12.48 8.71
N ALA A 110 10.24 -13.56 9.46
CA ALA A 110 9.37 -14.72 9.38
C ALA A 110 8.02 -14.41 10.05
N ALA A 111 6.93 -15.03 9.56
CA ALA A 111 5.59 -14.81 10.11
C ALA A 111 5.51 -15.15 11.62
N ASP A 112 6.24 -16.16 12.07
CA ASP A 112 6.30 -16.54 13.49
C ASP A 112 6.97 -15.47 14.36
N GLU A 113 7.98 -14.77 13.84
CA GLU A 113 8.63 -13.65 14.53
C GLU A 113 7.65 -12.46 14.66
N VAL A 114 6.87 -12.20 13.61
CA VAL A 114 5.83 -11.16 13.63
C VAL A 114 4.71 -11.53 14.59
N ALA A 115 4.27 -12.78 14.60
CA ALA A 115 3.25 -13.27 15.52
C ALA A 115 3.72 -13.12 16.98
N ALA A 116 4.95 -13.53 17.28
CA ALA A 116 5.52 -13.40 18.63
C ALA A 116 5.63 -11.95 19.08
N ALA A 117 5.98 -11.02 18.18
CA ALA A 117 6.00 -9.59 18.50
C ALA A 117 4.59 -9.03 18.73
N LEU A 118 3.61 -9.38 17.90
CA LEU A 118 2.21 -8.99 18.10
C LEU A 118 1.68 -9.42 19.47
N ASP A 119 2.05 -10.62 19.94
CA ASP A 119 1.58 -11.19 21.20
C ASP A 119 2.24 -10.57 22.44
N GLN A 120 3.35 -9.84 22.27
CA GLN A 120 4.07 -9.16 23.37
C GLN A 120 3.59 -7.73 23.62
N GLY A 121 2.87 -7.14 22.66
CA GLY A 121 2.45 -5.75 22.71
C GLY A 121 0.94 -5.57 22.57
N SER A 122 0.53 -4.30 22.60
CA SER A 122 -0.83 -3.88 22.25
C SER A 122 -0.73 -2.99 21.03
N PHE A 123 -1.22 -3.49 19.90
CA PHE A 123 -1.13 -2.79 18.62
C PHE A 123 -2.51 -2.48 18.09
N LYS A 124 -2.66 -1.31 17.47
CA LYS A 124 -3.83 -0.96 16.67
C LYS A 124 -3.69 -1.46 15.23
N ALA A 125 -2.46 -1.48 14.71
CA ALA A 125 -2.19 -1.85 13.33
C ALA A 125 -0.92 -2.69 13.16
N LEU A 126 -0.96 -3.58 12.18
CA LEU A 126 0.17 -4.28 11.57
C LEU A 126 0.44 -3.67 10.18
N VAL A 127 1.66 -3.17 9.98
CA VAL A 127 2.09 -2.50 8.76
C VAL A 127 3.20 -3.29 8.07
N ALA A 128 3.14 -3.46 6.75
CA ALA A 128 4.24 -4.04 5.98
C ALA A 128 4.32 -3.47 4.56
N THR A 129 5.54 -3.36 4.02
CA THR A 129 5.76 -3.10 2.58
C THR A 129 5.82 -4.43 1.85
N HIS A 130 4.92 -4.67 0.90
CA HIS A 130 4.84 -5.95 0.18
C HIS A 130 6.10 -6.18 -0.67
N VAL A 131 6.57 -5.19 -1.42
CA VAL A 131 7.86 -5.24 -2.10
C VAL A 131 8.65 -3.97 -1.83
N ASP A 132 9.75 -4.09 -1.09
CA ASP A 132 10.65 -2.97 -0.83
C ASP A 132 11.65 -2.82 -1.97
N THR A 133 11.44 -1.81 -2.81
CA THR A 133 12.29 -1.59 -4.00
C THR A 133 13.73 -1.23 -3.70
N SER A 134 14.06 -0.84 -2.47
CA SER A 134 15.45 -0.53 -2.09
C SER A 134 16.29 -1.79 -1.86
N THR A 135 15.66 -2.88 -1.46
CA THR A 135 16.31 -4.17 -1.16
C THR A 135 15.94 -5.27 -2.13
N GLY A 136 14.85 -5.11 -2.89
CA GLY A 136 14.27 -6.14 -3.75
C GLY A 136 13.54 -7.24 -2.96
N VAL A 137 13.33 -7.05 -1.66
CA VAL A 137 12.69 -8.05 -0.79
C VAL A 137 11.18 -7.99 -0.97
N ARG A 138 10.58 -9.16 -1.17
CA ARG A 138 9.13 -9.38 -1.11
C ARG A 138 8.77 -9.95 0.26
N VAL A 139 7.89 -9.26 0.98
CA VAL A 139 7.26 -9.75 2.21
C VAL A 139 6.01 -10.55 1.85
N ASP A 140 5.83 -11.73 2.42
CA ASP A 140 4.60 -12.50 2.21
C ASP A 140 3.46 -11.93 3.06
N VAL A 141 2.55 -11.16 2.45
CA VAL A 141 1.50 -10.42 3.17
C VAL A 141 0.26 -11.27 3.50
N GLU A 142 0.03 -12.41 2.84
CA GLU A 142 -1.10 -13.31 3.16
C GLU A 142 -1.07 -13.80 4.62
N PRO A 143 0.03 -14.36 5.14
CA PRO A 143 0.09 -14.76 6.55
C PRO A 143 -0.01 -13.57 7.50
N LEU A 144 0.51 -12.40 7.11
CA LEU A 144 0.41 -11.19 7.94
C LEU A 144 -1.03 -10.69 8.07
N ALA A 145 -1.79 -10.68 6.97
CA ALA A 145 -3.20 -10.30 6.99
C ALA A 145 -4.01 -11.23 7.90
N ARG A 146 -3.74 -12.53 7.84
CA ARG A 146 -4.34 -13.52 8.74
C ARG A 146 -4.00 -13.25 10.21
N LEU A 147 -2.73 -13.01 10.53
CA LEU A 147 -2.29 -12.71 11.90
C LEU A 147 -2.98 -11.45 12.44
N ALA A 148 -3.09 -10.41 11.60
CA ALA A 148 -3.76 -9.17 11.95
C ALA A 148 -5.25 -9.39 12.29
N ARG A 149 -5.96 -10.10 11.41
CA ARG A 149 -7.37 -10.47 11.60
C ARG A 149 -7.59 -11.29 12.88
N GLU A 150 -6.77 -12.32 13.11
CA GLU A 150 -6.86 -13.18 14.30
C GLU A 150 -6.67 -12.42 15.62
N ARG A 151 -5.93 -11.31 15.58
CA ARG A 151 -5.66 -10.46 16.75
C ARG A 151 -6.51 -9.18 16.79
N GLY A 152 -7.39 -8.98 15.81
CA GLY A 152 -8.26 -7.82 15.73
C GLY A 152 -7.50 -6.50 15.54
N VAL A 153 -6.34 -6.52 14.87
CA VAL A 153 -5.57 -5.31 14.53
C VAL A 153 -5.71 -5.00 13.04
N LEU A 154 -5.64 -3.72 12.68
CA LEU A 154 -5.74 -3.29 11.28
C LEU A 154 -4.52 -3.73 10.47
N SER A 155 -4.74 -4.33 9.31
CA SER A 155 -3.70 -4.67 8.34
C SER A 155 -3.55 -3.57 7.29
N ILE A 156 -2.37 -2.96 7.24
CA ILE A 156 -2.03 -1.88 6.30
C ILE A 156 -0.80 -2.28 5.48
N PHE A 157 -0.98 -2.45 4.18
CA PHE A 157 0.08 -2.92 3.31
C PHE A 157 0.47 -1.89 2.25
N ASP A 158 1.75 -1.54 2.20
CA ASP A 158 2.32 -0.74 1.13
C ASP A 158 2.61 -1.63 -0.09
N GLY A 159 1.73 -1.53 -1.08
CA GLY A 159 1.80 -2.23 -2.35
C GLY A 159 2.29 -1.38 -3.52
N VAL A 160 2.92 -0.22 -3.27
CA VAL A 160 3.36 0.72 -4.33
C VAL A 160 4.16 0.01 -5.42
N CYS A 161 5.11 -0.84 -5.05
CA CYS A 161 5.85 -1.63 -6.03
C CYS A 161 5.11 -2.89 -6.50
N ALA A 162 4.35 -3.52 -5.61
CA ALA A 162 3.80 -4.85 -5.82
C ALA A 162 2.54 -4.85 -6.71
N THR A 163 1.73 -3.81 -6.66
CA THR A 163 0.42 -3.78 -7.34
C THR A 163 0.58 -3.90 -8.86
N GLY A 164 -0.03 -4.93 -9.46
CA GLY A 164 0.08 -5.23 -10.89
C GLY A 164 1.33 -6.05 -11.28
N GLY A 165 2.29 -6.23 -10.37
CA GLY A 165 3.49 -7.05 -10.60
C GLY A 165 3.56 -8.31 -9.74
N GLU A 166 2.92 -8.30 -8.57
CA GLU A 166 2.84 -9.40 -7.63
C GLU A 166 1.39 -9.78 -7.34
N ARG A 167 1.19 -11.02 -6.90
CA ARG A 167 -0.13 -11.49 -6.50
C ARG A 167 -0.59 -10.77 -5.24
N PHE A 168 -1.76 -10.15 -5.29
CA PHE A 168 -2.43 -9.58 -4.14
C PHE A 168 -3.94 -9.87 -4.20
N GLU A 169 -4.50 -10.37 -3.09
CA GLU A 169 -5.89 -10.86 -3.04
C GLU A 169 -6.64 -10.23 -1.86
N GLN A 170 -6.97 -8.94 -1.94
CA GLN A 170 -7.40 -8.15 -0.78
C GLN A 170 -8.58 -8.77 -0.03
N SER A 171 -9.67 -9.08 -0.74
CA SER A 171 -10.88 -9.61 -0.10
C SER A 171 -10.67 -11.00 0.47
N ARG A 172 -9.92 -11.86 -0.23
CA ARG A 172 -9.63 -13.22 0.25
C ARG A 172 -8.74 -13.22 1.49
N TRP A 173 -7.76 -12.30 1.53
CA TRP A 173 -6.84 -12.17 2.65
C TRP A 173 -7.43 -11.35 3.80
N GLU A 174 -8.60 -10.73 3.58
CA GLU A 174 -9.25 -9.82 4.52
C GLU A 174 -8.33 -8.68 4.96
N ALA A 175 -7.58 -8.12 4.00
CA ALA A 175 -6.68 -7.01 4.26
C ALA A 175 -7.45 -5.67 4.29
N ASP A 176 -7.26 -4.88 5.34
CA ASP A 176 -8.06 -3.68 5.60
C ASP A 176 -7.71 -2.53 4.66
N LEU A 177 -6.40 -2.30 4.43
CA LEU A 177 -5.92 -1.25 3.54
C LEU A 177 -4.71 -1.71 2.73
N TYR A 178 -4.75 -1.48 1.42
CA TYR A 178 -3.64 -1.74 0.52
C TYR A 178 -3.36 -0.50 -0.33
N LEU A 179 -2.10 -0.05 -0.32
CA LEU A 179 -1.67 1.20 -0.95
C LEU A 179 -1.03 0.92 -2.31
N THR A 180 -1.12 1.87 -3.24
CA THR A 180 -0.38 1.79 -4.50
C THR A 180 0.10 3.15 -5.00
N ALA A 181 0.74 3.16 -6.18
CA ALA A 181 1.02 4.37 -6.95
C ALA A 181 1.07 4.05 -8.44
N SER A 182 0.79 5.06 -9.27
CA SER A 182 0.65 4.91 -10.72
C SER A 182 1.93 4.44 -11.44
N GLN A 183 3.10 4.94 -11.03
CA GLN A 183 4.34 4.89 -11.81
C GLN A 183 5.21 3.63 -11.65
N LYS A 184 4.62 2.56 -11.13
CA LYS A 184 5.27 1.26 -10.95
C LYS A 184 4.67 0.26 -11.93
N ALA A 185 4.35 -0.97 -11.51
CA ALA A 185 3.86 -2.00 -12.40
C ALA A 185 2.47 -1.70 -13.02
N ILE A 186 1.72 -0.72 -12.48
CA ILE A 186 0.49 -0.21 -13.10
C ILE A 186 0.76 0.49 -14.45
N GLY A 187 1.96 1.06 -14.65
CA GLY A 187 2.36 1.62 -15.94
C GLY A 187 1.71 2.96 -16.29
N VAL A 188 1.39 3.79 -15.30
CA VAL A 188 0.79 5.11 -15.48
C VAL A 188 1.75 6.21 -14.99
N PRO A 189 1.84 7.38 -15.66
CA PRO A 189 2.66 8.51 -15.22
C PRO A 189 2.51 8.86 -13.72
N PRO A 190 3.60 9.30 -13.06
CA PRO A 190 3.57 9.61 -11.63
C PRO A 190 2.60 10.75 -11.31
N GLY A 191 1.88 10.61 -10.20
CA GLY A 191 0.98 11.65 -9.71
C GLY A 191 -0.35 11.15 -9.19
N LEU A 192 -0.59 9.83 -9.19
CA LEU A 192 -1.74 9.20 -8.55
C LEU A 192 -1.30 8.15 -7.54
N ALA A 193 -2.04 8.10 -6.43
CA ALA A 193 -1.92 7.18 -5.31
C ALA A 193 -3.26 6.52 -5.03
#